data_AF-A0A8J1TDW3-F1
#
_entry.id   AF-A0A8J1TDW3-F1
#
_cell.length_a   1.000
_cell.length_b   1.000
_cell.length_c   1.000
_cell.angle_alpha   90.00
_cell.angle_beta   90.00
_cell.angle_gamma   90.00
#
_symmetry.space_group_name_H-M   'P 1'
#
loop_
_entity.id
_entity.type
_entity.pdbx_description
1 polymer ?
#
loop_
_entity_poly.entity_id
_entity_poly.type
_entity_poly.pdbx_seq_one_letter_code
_entity_poly.pdbx_strand_id
1 'polypeptide(L)'
;MTIIFKVKRMPQSLNRKAFMTTNNIPFGKGSLSSTILDTVLRHKQHIDKINERENKRLENLMKLFDQKKQTLNYQTERMIRGINKDIKELEAYQKVLESYKADKMKTLEFGFDRSKYPKTPKSQRRLKFETRIYHAGPSLKVLYPEVLECIERENPVHKRQRKAHALYERAKVISDFQIDRRITNEALRKETKQSEKPVRPWSHVE
;
A
#
# COMPACT_ATOMS: atom_id res chain seq x y z
N MET A 1 -69.06 -11.01 -66.65
CA MET A 1 -69.41 -11.51 -65.30
C MET A 1 -69.07 -10.41 -64.30
N THR A 2 -70.09 -9.73 -63.79
CA THR A 2 -69.93 -8.53 -62.96
C THR A 2 -70.54 -8.86 -61.60
N ILE A 3 -69.69 -9.00 -60.58
CA ILE A 3 -70.12 -9.32 -59.22
C ILE A 3 -70.41 -8.01 -58.50
N ILE A 4 -71.69 -7.80 -58.17
CA ILE A 4 -72.17 -6.68 -57.35
C ILE A 4 -71.97 -7.05 -55.87
N PHE A 5 -71.03 -6.40 -55.19
CA PHE A 5 -70.93 -6.49 -53.72
C PHE A 5 -71.88 -5.48 -53.07
N LYS A 6 -72.93 -6.01 -52.44
CA LYS A 6 -73.86 -5.29 -51.57
C LYS A 6 -73.12 -4.84 -50.30
N VAL A 7 -72.71 -3.56 -50.22
CA VAL A 7 -72.14 -2.99 -49.00
C VAL A 7 -73.27 -2.73 -48.00
N LYS A 8 -73.41 -3.60 -47.02
CA LYS A 8 -74.29 -3.40 -45.85
C LYS A 8 -73.60 -2.41 -44.91
N ARG A 9 -74.05 -1.16 -44.89
CA ARG A 9 -73.58 -0.15 -43.92
C ARG A 9 -73.87 -0.66 -42.49
N MET A 10 -72.84 -0.92 -41.70
CA MET A 10 -72.98 -1.10 -40.26
C MET A 10 -73.11 0.26 -39.58
N PRO A 11 -74.04 0.46 -38.63
CA PRO A 11 -74.09 1.70 -37.86
C PRO A 11 -72.88 1.78 -36.91
N GLN A 12 -71.98 2.72 -37.20
CA GLN A 12 -70.94 3.16 -36.27
C GLN A 12 -71.55 4.05 -35.19
N SER A 13 -72.21 3.45 -34.20
CA SER A 13 -72.39 4.06 -32.88
C SER A 13 -73.22 3.11 -32.03
N LEU A 14 -72.73 2.81 -30.83
CA LEU A 14 -73.41 2.28 -29.64
C LEU A 14 -72.70 1.04 -29.11
N ASN A 15 -71.79 1.28 -28.17
CA ASN A 15 -71.63 0.56 -26.89
C ASN A 15 -70.21 0.71 -26.36
N ARG A 16 -69.89 1.90 -25.84
CA ARG A 16 -68.93 2.04 -24.73
C ARG A 16 -69.72 2.58 -23.55
N LYS A 17 -70.28 1.70 -22.73
CA LYS A 17 -70.96 2.08 -21.48
C LYS A 17 -69.94 2.80 -20.60
N ALA A 18 -70.16 4.09 -20.34
CA ALA A 18 -69.47 4.79 -19.26
C ALA A 18 -69.96 4.18 -17.95
N PHE A 19 -69.05 3.70 -17.12
CA PHE A 19 -69.40 3.21 -15.79
C PHE A 19 -69.67 4.43 -14.92
N MET A 20 -70.82 4.48 -14.25
CA MET A 20 -71.18 5.56 -13.33
C MET A 20 -70.71 5.18 -11.93
N THR A 21 -70.12 6.12 -11.19
CA THR A 21 -69.86 5.92 -9.76
C THR A 21 -71.14 6.14 -8.95
N THR A 22 -71.11 5.83 -7.65
CA THR A 22 -72.23 5.99 -6.70
C THR A 22 -72.80 7.43 -6.62
N ASN A 23 -72.10 8.41 -7.18
CA ASN A 23 -72.52 9.82 -7.26
C ASN A 23 -72.89 10.27 -8.70
N ASN A 24 -73.25 9.35 -9.61
CA ASN A 24 -73.70 9.66 -10.98
C ASN A 24 -72.73 10.50 -11.83
N ILE A 25 -71.42 10.36 -11.60
CA ILE A 25 -70.41 10.99 -12.46
C ILE A 25 -70.00 9.96 -13.53
N PRO A 26 -70.10 10.27 -14.84
CA PRO A 26 -69.67 9.35 -15.88
C PRO A 26 -68.17 9.07 -15.75
N PHE A 27 -67.79 7.83 -15.51
CA PHE A 27 -66.41 7.36 -15.62
C PHE A 27 -66.25 6.71 -17.00
N GLY A 28 -65.72 7.49 -17.93
CA GLY A 28 -65.49 7.09 -19.31
C GLY A 28 -64.48 8.03 -19.96
N LYS A 29 -63.93 7.65 -21.12
CA LYS A 29 -63.01 8.49 -21.90
C LYS A 29 -63.66 9.87 -22.11
N GLY A 30 -63.09 10.91 -21.49
CA GLY A 30 -63.62 12.29 -21.56
C GLY A 30 -64.30 12.80 -20.28
N SER A 31 -64.34 12.02 -19.19
CA SER A 31 -64.83 12.51 -17.90
C SER A 31 -63.84 13.46 -17.20
N LEU A 32 -64.34 14.37 -16.37
CA LEU A 32 -63.50 15.29 -15.59
C LEU A 32 -62.53 14.52 -14.67
N SER A 33 -62.97 13.40 -14.10
CA SER A 33 -62.12 12.52 -13.29
C SER A 33 -61.01 11.82 -14.07
N SER A 34 -61.30 11.30 -15.28
CA SER A 34 -60.29 10.64 -16.12
C SER A 34 -59.28 11.62 -16.69
N THR A 35 -59.73 12.82 -17.07
CA THR A 35 -58.84 13.90 -17.53
C THR A 35 -57.94 14.41 -16.42
N ILE A 36 -58.44 14.59 -15.19
CA ILE A 36 -57.61 14.93 -14.03
C ILE A 36 -56.57 13.83 -13.77
N LEU A 37 -56.97 12.56 -13.74
CA LEU A 37 -56.03 11.45 -13.55
C LEU A 37 -54.96 11.39 -14.64
N ASP A 38 -55.32 11.61 -15.91
CA ASP A 38 -54.37 11.68 -17.02
C ASP A 38 -53.40 12.85 -16.86
N THR A 39 -53.86 14.02 -16.42
CA THR A 39 -52.98 15.17 -16.17
C THR A 39 -52.02 14.94 -15.01
N VAL A 40 -52.47 14.29 -13.93
CA VAL A 40 -51.64 13.93 -12.79
C VAL A 40 -50.60 12.89 -13.19
N LEU A 41 -50.98 11.88 -13.98
CA LEU A 41 -50.05 10.89 -14.52
C LEU A 41 -48.99 11.54 -15.42
N ARG A 42 -49.37 12.49 -16.29
CA ARG A 42 -48.43 13.26 -17.12
C ARG A 42 -47.47 14.12 -16.30
N HIS A 43 -47.98 14.78 -15.25
CA HIS A 43 -47.14 15.56 -14.33
C HIS A 43 -46.15 14.66 -13.59
N LYS A 44 -46.61 13.52 -13.09
CA LYS A 44 -45.75 12.53 -12.44
C LYS A 44 -44.64 12.06 -13.38
N GLN A 45 -44.97 11.67 -14.61
CA GLN A 45 -43.98 11.29 -15.62
C GLN A 45 -43.00 12.41 -15.97
N HIS A 46 -43.44 13.67 -15.94
CA HIS A 46 -42.57 14.82 -16.17
C HIS A 46 -41.60 15.04 -15.00
N ILE A 47 -42.09 14.93 -13.76
CA ILE A 47 -41.28 15.01 -12.55
C ILE A 47 -40.25 13.88 -12.51
N ASP A 48 -40.66 12.65 -12.82
CA ASP A 48 -39.77 11.48 -12.86
C ASP A 48 -38.62 11.70 -13.87
N LYS A 49 -38.92 12.25 -15.06
CA LYS A 49 -37.90 12.62 -16.06
C LYS A 49 -36.95 13.73 -15.60
N ILE A 50 -37.44 14.71 -14.84
CA ILE A 50 -36.60 15.76 -14.26
C ILE A 50 -35.68 15.14 -13.21
N ASN A 51 -36.21 14.34 -12.30
CA ASN A 51 -35.46 13.65 -11.25
C ASN A 51 -34.37 12.76 -11.86
N GLU A 52 -34.67 12.01 -12.91
CA GLU A 52 -33.65 11.21 -13.62
C GLU A 52 -32.52 12.07 -14.20
N ARG A 53 -32.84 13.24 -14.77
CA ARG A 53 -31.82 14.17 -15.30
C ARG A 53 -30.98 14.77 -14.19
N GLU A 54 -31.60 15.15 -13.08
CA GLU A 54 -30.90 15.69 -11.92
C GLU A 54 -30.00 14.63 -11.27
N ASN A 55 -30.48 13.40 -11.11
CA ASN A 55 -29.68 12.29 -10.61
C ASN A 55 -28.45 12.02 -11.48
N LYS A 56 -28.61 11.99 -12.81
CA LYS A 56 -27.47 11.86 -13.75
C LYS A 56 -26.47 13.01 -13.61
N ARG A 57 -26.97 14.25 -13.40
CA ARG A 57 -26.10 15.42 -13.17
C ARG A 57 -25.35 15.29 -11.85
N LEU A 58 -26.01 14.86 -10.78
CA LEU A 58 -25.39 14.62 -9.47
C LEU A 58 -24.33 13.53 -9.55
N GLU A 59 -24.60 12.41 -10.23
CA GLU A 59 -23.61 11.34 -10.44
C GLU A 59 -22.36 11.86 -11.17
N ASN A 60 -22.53 12.68 -12.20
CA ASN A 60 -21.41 13.27 -12.92
C ASN A 60 -20.61 14.24 -12.04
N LEU A 61 -21.29 15.05 -11.22
CA LEU A 61 -20.62 15.92 -10.25
C LEU A 61 -19.85 15.11 -9.21
N MET A 62 -20.44 14.04 -8.66
CA MET A 62 -19.76 13.15 -7.73
C MET A 62 -18.50 12.54 -8.34
N LYS A 63 -18.56 12.05 -9.58
CA LYS A 63 -17.39 11.54 -10.30
C LYS A 63 -16.28 12.60 -10.42
N LEU A 64 -16.63 13.84 -10.74
CA LEU A 64 -15.66 14.94 -10.82
C LEU A 64 -15.06 15.28 -9.45
N PHE A 65 -15.87 15.26 -8.39
CA PHE A 65 -15.40 15.46 -7.01
C PHE A 65 -14.44 14.35 -6.59
N ASP A 66 -14.73 13.09 -6.89
CA ASP A 66 -13.87 11.95 -6.56
C ASP A 66 -12.52 12.04 -7.29
N GLN A 67 -12.53 12.37 -8.59
CA GLN A 67 -11.30 12.59 -9.35
C GLN A 67 -10.47 13.74 -8.78
N LYS A 68 -11.11 14.86 -8.42
CA LYS A 68 -10.44 15.99 -7.79
C LYS A 68 -9.88 15.63 -6.41
N LYS A 69 -10.61 14.85 -5.62
CA LYS A 69 -10.16 14.36 -4.31
C LYS A 69 -8.94 13.46 -4.45
N GLN A 70 -8.94 12.53 -5.41
CA GLN A 70 -7.79 11.66 -5.67
C GLN A 70 -6.54 12.44 -6.06
N THR A 71 -6.68 13.41 -6.97
CA THR A 71 -5.54 14.25 -7.39
C THR A 71 -4.99 15.09 -6.24
N LEU A 72 -5.87 15.69 -5.43
CA LEU A 72 -5.46 16.43 -4.23
C LEU A 72 -4.76 15.51 -3.23
N ASN A 73 -5.31 14.32 -2.95
CA ASN A 73 -4.68 13.34 -2.06
C ASN A 73 -3.29 12.94 -2.54
N TYR A 74 -3.11 12.69 -3.84
CA TYR A 74 -1.79 12.38 -4.39
C TYR A 74 -0.80 13.53 -4.20
N GLN A 75 -1.23 14.77 -4.44
CA GLN A 75 -0.40 15.96 -4.26
C GLN A 75 -0.02 16.16 -2.79
N THR A 76 -0.98 16.03 -1.86
CA THR A 76 -0.73 16.18 -0.43
C THR A 76 0.18 15.07 0.09
N GLU A 77 -0.03 13.81 -0.31
CA GLU A 77 0.85 12.70 0.04
C GLU A 77 2.28 12.89 -0.49
N ARG A 78 2.44 13.43 -1.70
CA ARG A 78 3.76 13.77 -2.24
C ARG A 78 4.44 14.88 -1.44
N MET A 79 3.70 15.93 -1.09
CA MET A 79 4.21 17.03 -0.27
C MET A 79 4.60 16.55 1.13
N ILE A 80 3.74 15.78 1.80
CA ILE A 80 3.99 15.20 3.12
C ILE A 80 5.22 14.28 3.07
N ARG A 81 5.38 13.46 2.03
CA ARG A 81 6.60 12.64 1.86
C ARG A 81 7.86 13.48 1.73
N GLY A 82 7.80 14.59 0.99
CA GLY A 82 8.91 15.55 0.87
C GLY A 82 9.27 16.16 2.23
N ILE A 83 8.29 16.73 2.92
CA ILE A 83 8.47 17.34 4.25
C ILE A 83 9.03 16.33 5.25
N ASN A 84 8.47 15.12 5.30
CA ASN A 84 8.96 14.07 6.19
C ASN A 84 10.39 13.63 5.89
N LYS A 85 10.82 13.70 4.62
CA LYS A 85 12.20 13.43 4.24
C LYS A 85 13.11 14.55 4.74
N ASP A 86 12.73 15.80 4.52
CA ASP A 86 13.51 16.97 4.93
C ASP A 86 13.63 17.05 6.45
N ILE A 87 12.56 16.78 7.19
CA ILE A 87 12.57 16.70 8.66
C ILE A 87 13.55 15.63 9.13
N LYS A 88 13.53 14.42 8.54
CA LYS A 88 14.47 13.34 8.88
C LYS A 88 15.92 13.74 8.61
N GLU A 89 16.18 14.44 7.50
CA GLU A 89 17.52 14.94 7.19
C GLU A 89 17.99 15.98 8.21
N LEU A 90 17.11 16.90 8.63
CA LEU A 90 17.42 17.90 9.65
C LEU A 90 17.65 17.28 11.04
N GLU A 91 16.81 16.35 11.47
CA GLU A 91 16.98 15.63 12.74
C GLU A 91 18.29 14.83 12.77
N ALA A 92 18.60 14.13 11.68
CA ALA A 92 19.86 13.41 11.54
C ALA A 92 21.06 14.37 11.52
N TYR A 93 20.95 15.50 10.84
CA TYR A 93 21.97 16.55 10.84
C TYR A 93 22.23 17.10 12.24
N GLN A 94 21.18 17.37 13.03
CA GLN A 94 21.31 17.81 14.41
C GLN A 94 22.06 16.77 15.27
N LYS A 95 21.70 15.49 15.17
CA LYS A 95 22.40 14.39 15.87
C LYS A 95 23.89 14.30 15.49
N VAL A 96 24.20 14.52 14.22
CA VAL A 96 25.59 14.54 13.73
C VAL A 96 26.32 15.75 14.28
N LEU A 97 25.74 16.95 14.24
CA LEU A 97 26.34 18.16 14.80
C LEU A 97 26.68 18.01 16.29
N GLU A 98 25.80 17.36 17.07
CA GLU A 98 26.06 17.08 18.48
C GLU A 98 27.28 16.18 18.70
N SER A 99 27.65 15.36 17.73
CA SER A 99 28.84 14.50 17.77
C SER A 99 30.13 15.23 17.40
N TYR A 100 30.02 16.34 16.65
CA TYR A 100 31.13 17.16 16.17
C TYR A 100 31.15 18.55 16.83
N LYS A 101 30.69 18.67 18.08
CA LYS A 101 30.92 19.88 18.89
C LYS A 101 32.41 20.01 19.21
N ALA A 102 32.91 21.24 19.38
CA ALA A 102 34.33 21.52 19.66
C ALA A 102 34.87 20.66 20.82
N ASP A 103 34.14 20.59 21.93
CA ASP A 103 34.49 19.82 23.13
C ASP A 103 34.60 18.30 22.90
N LYS A 104 34.02 17.80 21.79
CA LYS A 104 34.03 16.39 21.41
C LYS A 104 34.99 16.08 20.27
N MET A 105 35.62 17.09 19.65
CA MET A 105 36.55 16.87 18.56
C MET A 105 37.90 16.42 19.10
N LYS A 106 38.36 15.25 18.68
CA LYS A 106 39.65 14.72 19.14
C LYS A 106 40.83 15.51 18.58
N THR A 107 40.66 16.04 17.37
CA THR A 107 41.65 16.91 16.72
C THR A 107 41.92 18.22 17.47
N LEU A 108 41.00 18.66 18.33
CA LEU A 108 41.13 19.88 19.12
C LEU A 108 41.60 19.60 20.56
N GLU A 109 41.74 18.33 20.95
CA GLU A 109 42.25 17.97 22.27
C GLU A 109 43.73 18.39 22.40
N PHE A 110 44.08 18.93 23.57
CA PHE A 110 45.45 19.34 23.85
C PHE A 110 46.40 18.13 23.78
N GLY A 111 47.50 18.26 23.03
CA GLY A 111 48.45 17.17 22.82
C GLY A 111 47.99 16.09 21.83
N PHE A 112 46.98 16.39 20.99
CA PHE A 112 46.55 15.47 19.94
C PHE A 112 47.69 15.13 18.98
N ASP A 113 48.05 13.85 18.93
CA ASP A 113 49.06 13.30 18.04
C ASP A 113 48.43 12.34 17.03
N ARG A 114 48.47 12.72 15.76
CA ARG A 114 47.91 11.95 14.64
C ARG A 114 48.57 10.57 14.50
N SER A 115 49.83 10.41 14.90
CA SER A 115 50.57 9.15 14.78
C SER A 115 50.04 8.07 15.73
N LYS A 116 49.58 8.48 16.92
CA LYS A 116 49.03 7.62 17.98
C LYS A 116 47.55 7.32 17.79
N TYR A 117 46.89 7.99 16.84
CA TYR A 117 45.47 7.83 16.60
C TYR A 117 45.16 6.50 15.90
N PRO A 118 44.16 5.71 16.35
CA PRO A 118 43.84 4.42 15.75
C PRO A 118 43.55 4.55 14.26
N LYS A 119 44.09 3.64 13.44
CA LYS A 119 43.96 3.64 11.97
C LYS A 119 42.78 2.80 11.47
N THR A 120 41.68 2.75 12.24
CA THR A 120 40.46 2.10 11.77
C THR A 120 39.76 2.96 10.71
N PRO A 121 38.98 2.37 9.78
CA PRO A 121 38.23 3.14 8.79
C PRO A 121 37.33 4.22 9.41
N LYS A 122 36.69 3.88 10.55
CA LYS A 122 35.81 4.80 11.29
C LYS A 122 36.57 5.99 11.87
N SER A 123 37.73 5.74 12.46
CA SER A 123 38.53 6.81 13.08
C SER A 123 39.18 7.71 12.02
N GLN A 124 39.68 7.16 10.92
CA GLN A 124 40.19 7.96 9.79
C GLN A 124 39.09 8.84 9.17
N ARG A 125 37.88 8.29 9.00
CA ARG A 125 36.73 9.03 8.51
C ARG A 125 36.36 10.18 9.45
N ARG A 126 36.30 9.94 10.76
CA ARG A 126 36.09 10.98 11.78
C ARG A 126 37.14 12.08 11.71
N LEU A 127 38.42 11.71 11.66
CA LEU A 127 39.54 12.65 11.54
C LEU A 127 39.39 13.56 10.33
N LYS A 128 38.99 13.00 9.18
CA LYS A 128 38.75 13.75 7.93
C LYS A 128 37.61 14.77 8.07
N PHE A 129 36.55 14.42 8.78
CA PHE A 129 35.43 15.35 9.00
C PHE A 129 35.79 16.42 10.01
N GLU A 130 36.43 16.06 11.13
CA GLU A 130 36.87 17.04 12.12
C GLU A 130 37.81 18.09 11.51
N THR A 131 38.80 17.68 10.71
CA THR A 131 39.69 18.63 10.02
C THR A 131 38.95 19.51 9.01
N ARG A 132 38.01 18.96 8.25
CA ARG A 132 37.18 19.76 7.34
C ARG A 132 36.31 20.77 8.08
N ILE A 133 35.70 20.38 9.19
CA ILE A 133 34.86 21.27 10.00
C ILE A 133 35.72 22.37 10.60
N TYR A 134 36.94 22.05 11.05
CA TYR A 134 37.89 23.04 11.55
C TYR A 134 38.22 24.10 10.48
N HIS A 135 38.45 23.69 9.23
CA HIS A 135 38.85 24.62 8.16
C HIS A 135 37.68 25.36 7.48
N ALA A 136 36.52 24.70 7.30
CA ALA A 136 35.41 25.21 6.49
C ALA A 136 34.13 25.49 7.28
N GLY A 137 34.13 25.19 8.59
CA GLY A 137 32.95 25.26 9.44
C GLY A 137 31.99 24.07 9.25
N PRO A 138 31.04 23.89 10.19
CA PRO A 138 30.01 22.87 10.08
C PRO A 138 28.99 23.28 9.01
N SER A 139 28.85 22.47 7.96
CA SER A 139 27.79 22.64 6.96
C SER A 139 27.16 21.31 6.61
N LEU A 140 25.89 21.34 6.21
CA LEU A 140 25.16 20.16 5.76
C LEU A 140 25.91 19.45 4.63
N LYS A 141 26.46 20.20 3.65
CA LYS A 141 27.21 19.65 2.52
C LYS A 141 28.45 18.86 2.98
N VAL A 142 29.17 19.35 3.99
CA VAL A 142 30.36 18.67 4.52
C VAL A 142 29.96 17.41 5.28
N LEU A 143 28.89 17.47 6.08
CA LEU A 143 28.46 16.38 6.96
C LEU A 143 27.47 15.40 6.31
N TYR A 144 26.99 15.67 5.10
CA TYR A 144 25.97 14.88 4.42
C TYR A 144 26.23 13.36 4.41
N PRO A 145 27.46 12.86 4.21
CA PRO A 145 27.73 11.42 4.29
C PRO A 145 27.49 10.81 5.68
N GLU A 146 27.74 11.57 6.75
CA GLU A 146 27.43 11.15 8.13
C GLU A 146 25.92 11.21 8.41
N VAL A 147 25.24 12.20 7.84
CA VAL A 147 23.78 12.35 7.94
C VAL A 147 23.08 11.16 7.28
N LEU A 148 23.48 10.79 6.05
CA LEU A 148 22.96 9.61 5.36
C LEU A 148 23.19 8.33 6.16
N GLU A 149 24.39 8.15 6.71
CA GLU A 149 24.67 6.96 7.52
C GLU A 149 23.85 6.94 8.83
N CYS A 150 23.57 8.10 9.41
CA CYS A 150 22.68 8.22 10.56
C CYS A 150 21.24 7.78 10.20
N ILE A 151 20.71 8.27 9.08
CA ILE A 151 19.38 7.88 8.56
C ILE A 151 19.31 6.37 8.27
N GLU A 152 20.33 5.81 7.61
CA GLU A 152 20.39 4.38 7.31
C GLU A 152 20.46 3.53 8.58
N ARG A 153 21.23 3.97 9.58
CA ARG A 153 21.31 3.28 10.89
C ARG A 153 19.98 3.29 11.62
N GLU A 154 19.16 4.32 11.45
CA GLU A 154 17.85 4.43 12.08
C GLU A 154 16.78 3.60 11.35
N ASN A 155 16.97 3.32 10.06
CA ASN A 155 16.07 2.51 9.25
C ASN A 155 15.93 1.07 9.83
N PRO A 156 14.69 0.64 10.16
CA PRO A 156 14.45 -0.67 10.75
C PRO A 156 14.89 -1.84 9.85
N VAL A 157 14.83 -1.67 8.53
CA VAL A 157 15.25 -2.71 7.57
C VAL A 157 16.76 -2.96 7.69
N HIS A 158 17.56 -1.89 7.70
CA HIS A 158 19.01 -1.99 7.90
C HIS A 158 19.37 -2.54 9.28
N LYS A 159 18.64 -2.16 10.34
CA LYS A 159 18.84 -2.73 11.67
C LYS A 159 18.64 -4.25 11.67
N ARG A 160 17.58 -4.74 11.00
CA ARG A 160 17.31 -6.19 10.87
C ARG A 160 18.43 -6.89 10.09
N GLN A 161 18.86 -6.34 8.96
CA GLN A 161 19.94 -6.90 8.15
C GLN A 161 21.26 -6.99 8.92
N ARG A 162 21.66 -5.91 9.62
CA ARG A 162 22.87 -5.91 10.45
C ARG A 162 22.79 -6.94 11.58
N LYS A 163 21.64 -7.07 12.22
CA LYS A 163 21.42 -8.08 13.27
C LYS A 163 21.53 -9.49 12.70
N ALA A 164 20.91 -9.76 11.55
CA ALA A 164 21.00 -11.05 10.87
C ALA A 164 22.45 -11.40 10.48
N HIS A 165 23.18 -10.45 9.90
CA HIS A 165 24.60 -10.62 9.57
C HIS A 165 25.44 -10.90 10.82
N ALA A 166 25.24 -10.15 11.92
CA ALA A 166 25.98 -10.37 13.15
C ALA A 166 25.68 -11.75 13.77
N LEU A 167 24.43 -12.22 13.68
CA LEU A 167 24.06 -13.57 14.10
C LEU A 167 24.70 -14.63 13.20
N TYR A 168 24.74 -14.41 11.89
CA TYR A 168 25.39 -15.31 10.94
C TYR A 168 26.90 -15.42 11.21
N GLU A 169 27.61 -14.31 11.40
CA GLU A 169 29.05 -14.32 11.73
C GLU A 169 29.32 -15.05 13.05
N ARG A 170 28.49 -14.82 14.09
CA ARG A 170 28.60 -15.56 15.35
C ARG A 170 28.33 -17.05 15.16
N ALA A 171 27.30 -17.39 14.38
CA ALA A 171 26.97 -18.77 14.06
C ALA A 171 28.09 -19.44 13.28
N LYS A 172 28.72 -18.74 12.32
CA LYS A 172 29.85 -19.24 11.53
C LYS A 172 31.02 -19.64 12.42
N VAL A 173 31.42 -18.77 13.36
CA VAL A 173 32.49 -19.04 14.34
C VAL A 173 32.17 -20.25 15.23
N ILE A 174 30.90 -20.47 15.55
CA ILE A 174 30.46 -21.62 16.36
C ILE A 174 30.32 -22.90 15.50
N SER A 175 29.90 -22.76 14.24
CA SER A 175 29.71 -23.85 13.28
C SER A 175 30.98 -24.25 12.52
N ASP A 176 32.10 -23.56 12.74
CA ASP A 176 33.43 -24.00 12.30
C ASP A 176 33.89 -25.27 13.07
N PHE A 177 33.08 -25.80 13.99
CA PHE A 177 32.92 -27.26 14.09
C PHE A 177 32.36 -27.77 12.75
N GLN A 178 33.24 -27.89 11.75
CA GLN A 178 32.98 -28.64 10.54
C GLN A 178 32.35 -29.96 10.98
N ILE A 179 31.07 -30.15 10.68
CA ILE A 179 30.49 -31.48 10.62
C ILE A 179 31.32 -32.16 9.54
N ASP A 180 32.33 -32.92 9.96
CA ASP A 180 33.19 -33.65 9.04
C ASP A 180 32.28 -34.68 8.37
N ARG A 181 31.83 -34.34 7.17
CA ARG A 181 30.86 -35.14 6.41
C ARG A 181 31.42 -36.53 6.15
N ARG A 182 32.74 -36.72 6.20
CA ARG A 182 33.36 -38.04 6.14
C ARG A 182 33.08 -38.85 7.39
N ILE A 183 33.36 -38.31 8.57
CA ILE A 183 33.17 -39.01 9.85
C ILE A 183 31.69 -39.35 10.06
N THR A 184 30.79 -38.41 9.77
CA THR A 184 29.34 -38.62 9.92
C THR A 184 28.78 -39.62 8.91
N ASN A 185 29.23 -39.61 7.65
CA ASN A 185 28.80 -40.61 6.67
C ASN A 185 29.43 -41.99 6.92
N GLU A 186 30.65 -42.06 7.45
CA GLU A 186 31.26 -43.33 7.86
C GLU A 186 30.58 -43.94 9.09
N ALA A 187 30.18 -43.12 10.07
CA ALA A 187 29.39 -43.56 11.21
C ALA A 187 28.04 -44.13 10.77
N LEU A 188 27.30 -43.41 9.90
CA LEU A 188 26.03 -43.89 9.34
C LEU A 188 26.19 -45.22 8.58
N ARG A 189 27.25 -45.36 7.77
CA ARG A 189 27.53 -46.61 7.04
C ARG A 189 27.91 -47.79 7.95
N LYS A 190 28.49 -47.53 9.12
CA LYS A 190 28.81 -48.57 10.11
C LYS A 190 27.54 -49.04 10.83
N GLU A 191 26.65 -48.13 11.17
CA GLU A 191 25.36 -48.47 11.79
C GLU A 191 24.47 -49.30 10.85
N THR A 192 24.35 -48.91 9.57
CA THR A 192 23.56 -49.69 8.59
C THR A 192 24.12 -51.10 8.35
N LYS A 193 25.46 -51.26 8.35
CA LYS A 193 26.10 -52.57 8.23
C LYS A 193 25.96 -53.45 9.48
N GLN A 194 25.76 -52.86 10.66
CA GLN A 194 25.48 -53.62 11.88
C GLN A 194 24.03 -54.11 11.93
N SER A 195 23.07 -53.33 11.42
CA SER A 195 21.66 -53.75 11.31
C SER A 195 21.40 -54.82 10.24
N GLU A 196 22.30 -54.98 9.26
CA GLU A 196 22.20 -55.98 8.19
C GLU A 196 22.85 -57.34 8.53
N LYS A 197 23.42 -57.50 9.73
CA LYS A 197 23.92 -58.83 10.13
C LYS A 197 22.74 -59.80 10.26
N PRO A 198 22.69 -60.88 9.45
CA PRO A 198 21.59 -61.83 9.54
C PRO A 198 21.60 -62.48 10.92
N VAL A 199 20.45 -62.45 11.58
CA VAL A 199 20.18 -63.25 12.78
C VAL A 199 20.46 -64.70 12.40
N ARG A 200 21.49 -65.31 13.00
CA ARG A 200 21.75 -66.74 12.78
C ARG A 200 20.50 -67.50 13.19
N PRO A 201 19.91 -68.35 12.32
CA PRO A 201 18.83 -69.21 12.75
C PRO A 201 19.38 -70.12 13.84
N TRP A 202 18.62 -70.24 14.93
CA TRP A 202 18.93 -71.13 16.04
C TRP A 202 18.97 -72.55 15.50
N SER A 203 20.16 -73.09 15.26
CA SER A 203 20.33 -74.50 15.00
C SER A 203 20.09 -75.24 16.32
N HIS A 204 19.01 -76.02 16.35
CA HIS A 204 18.84 -77.09 17.33
C HIS A 204 20.10 -77.95 17.40
N VAL A 205 20.57 -78.19 18.62
CA VAL A 205 21.47 -79.30 18.90
C VAL A 205 20.83 -80.05 20.05
N GLU A 206 20.42 -81.27 19.72
CA GLU A 206 20.00 -82.35 20.61
C GLU A 206 21.14 -82.78 21.54
#